data_AF-A0A2S7R4Z3-F1
#
_entry.id   AF-A0A2S7R4Z3-F1
#
_cell.length_a   1.000
_cell.length_b   1.000
_cell.length_c   1.000
_cell.angle_alpha   90.00
_cell.angle_beta   90.00
_cell.angle_gamma   90.00
#
_symmetry.space_group_name_H-M   'P 1'
#
loop_
_entity.id
_entity.type
_entity.pdbx_description
1 polymer ?
#
loop_
_entity_poly.entity_id
_entity_poly.type
_entity_poly.pdbx_seq_one_letter_code
_entity_poly.pdbx_strand_id
1 'polypeptide(L)'
;MRLLSRSKNGKWLIQKFSPAAVPFYAVLSHTWDHDDAEVTFEDIEDGTRDFDDRSKPGFDKLRFCCEKAEHDGLRYFWIDTCCIKKSDSVELQRSLNSMFYWYRRAVRCYVLLSDVSVRIPCGGENFDAVEAFKDSKWFRRGWTLQELIAPSSVVFYSKEGSRLGDKRELEEAVAAVTKIPIMALQGVKLSHFSKQERFSWAEHRTTTVPEDAAYCLLGIFNVYMHPSYADGIYSERKKEALYELDRTIKLASENAKQGEVVIRIGGASWCDLSTLDQTQLRELDRELEGYVRWLVDIFRSEHNAGDYVTKLSQTAGKKMEALLADFGVAYDDLSSLETTVKTWEKPWERYNDKSKPDQIRVQALVENRWYWTKRNEDVFTGITAARTLIELMIWRGRWTA
;
A
#
# COMPACT_ATOMS: atom_id res chain seq x y z
N MET A 1 -14.21 12.72 5.85
CA MET A 1 -14.57 11.87 4.69
C MET A 1 -16.06 11.63 4.74
N ARG A 2 -16.77 11.51 3.60
CA ARG A 2 -18.14 10.98 3.61
C ARG A 2 -18.13 9.51 3.19
N LEU A 3 -19.01 8.71 3.77
CA LEU A 3 -19.19 7.30 3.42
C LEU A 3 -20.67 7.01 3.19
N LEU A 4 -20.93 6.07 2.30
CA LEU A 4 -22.25 5.54 1.99
C LEU A 4 -22.58 4.34 2.86
N SER A 5 -23.87 4.16 3.11
CA SER A 5 -24.43 2.94 3.71
C SER A 5 -25.89 2.77 3.28
N ARG A 6 -26.40 1.55 3.42
CA ARG A 6 -27.81 1.24 3.25
C ARG A 6 -28.53 1.31 4.61
N SER A 7 -29.66 2.02 4.65
CA SER A 7 -30.53 2.08 5.82
C SER A 7 -31.31 0.78 6.00
N LYS A 8 -31.86 0.54 7.20
CA LYS A 8 -32.76 -0.60 7.45
C LYS A 8 -34.01 -0.59 6.58
N ASN A 9 -34.44 0.59 6.13
CA ASN A 9 -35.61 0.77 5.27
C ASN A 9 -35.22 0.74 3.78
N GLY A 10 -33.99 0.31 3.45
CA GLY A 10 -33.54 0.22 2.07
C GLY A 10 -33.27 1.57 1.41
N LYS A 11 -32.89 2.62 2.17
CA LYS A 11 -32.51 3.93 1.61
C LYS A 11 -31.01 4.12 1.54
N TRP A 12 -30.54 4.87 0.55
CA TRP A 12 -29.16 5.34 0.48
C TRP A 12 -28.91 6.42 1.53
N LEU A 13 -27.85 6.26 2.32
CA LEU A 13 -27.45 7.23 3.33
C LEU A 13 -26.00 7.63 3.10
N ILE A 14 -25.73 8.94 3.14
CA ILE A 14 -24.38 9.49 3.15
C ILE A 14 -24.09 10.15 4.50
N GLN A 15 -22.96 9.79 5.12
CA GLN A 15 -22.58 10.27 6.45
C GLN A 15 -21.17 10.85 6.45
N LYS A 16 -20.99 12.01 7.11
CA LYS A 16 -19.68 12.67 7.23
C LYS A 16 -18.99 12.23 8.51
N PHE A 17 -17.74 11.76 8.37
CA PHE A 17 -16.87 11.34 9.46
C PHE A 17 -15.67 12.28 9.60
N SER A 18 -15.28 12.55 10.86
CA SER A 18 -14.03 13.22 11.19
C SER A 18 -12.83 12.27 10.95
N PRO A 19 -11.62 12.80 10.71
CA PRO A 19 -10.44 11.96 10.49
C PRO A 19 -10.13 10.95 11.62
N ALA A 20 -10.47 11.30 12.87
CA ALA A 20 -10.24 10.47 14.04
C ALA A 20 -11.27 9.34 14.23
N ALA A 21 -12.42 9.40 13.55
CA ALA A 21 -13.55 8.49 13.77
C ALA A 21 -14.05 7.87 12.44
N VAL A 22 -13.17 7.70 11.46
CA VAL A 22 -13.53 7.01 10.21
C VAL A 22 -13.67 5.51 10.49
N PRO A 23 -14.85 4.90 10.26
CA PRO A 23 -15.04 3.47 10.45
C PRO A 23 -14.28 2.65 9.41
N PHE A 24 -14.30 1.32 9.51
CA PHE A 24 -13.86 0.47 8.40
C PHE A 24 -14.82 0.59 7.21
N TYR A 25 -14.27 0.70 6.01
CA TYR A 25 -15.04 0.85 4.78
C TYR A 25 -14.41 0.11 3.59
N ALA A 26 -15.26 -0.19 2.61
CA ALA A 26 -14.83 -0.58 1.26
C ALA A 26 -14.77 0.64 0.34
N VAL A 27 -14.06 0.53 -0.78
CA VAL A 27 -13.98 1.59 -1.80
C VAL A 27 -14.30 0.97 -3.16
N LEU A 28 -15.08 1.68 -3.99
CA LEU A 28 -15.27 1.33 -5.39
C LEU A 28 -14.27 2.11 -6.25
N SER A 29 -13.60 1.40 -7.14
CA SER A 29 -12.86 1.96 -8.26
C SER A 29 -13.54 1.53 -9.55
N HIS A 30 -13.83 2.49 -10.43
CA HIS A 30 -14.53 2.25 -11.68
C HIS A 30 -14.14 3.30 -12.71
N THR A 31 -14.44 3.03 -13.98
CA THR A 31 -14.38 4.08 -15.01
C THR A 31 -15.69 4.83 -15.03
N TRP A 32 -15.62 6.16 -15.06
CA TRP A 32 -16.79 7.00 -15.23
C TRP A 32 -17.39 6.78 -16.62
N ASP A 33 -18.72 6.69 -16.68
CA ASP A 33 -19.47 6.77 -17.93
C ASP A 33 -19.68 8.26 -18.31
N HIS A 34 -20.76 8.58 -19.02
CA HIS A 34 -21.17 9.97 -19.24
C HIS A 34 -21.63 10.62 -17.92
N ASP A 35 -21.41 11.93 -17.75
CA ASP A 35 -21.69 12.63 -16.48
C ASP A 35 -23.14 12.47 -16.00
N ASP A 36 -24.11 12.42 -16.92
CA ASP A 36 -25.53 12.22 -16.59
C ASP A 36 -25.86 10.79 -16.10
N ALA A 37 -24.95 9.84 -16.31
CA ALA A 37 -25.13 8.46 -15.91
C ALA A 37 -24.65 8.18 -14.48
N GLU A 38 -23.71 8.98 -13.94
CA GLU A 38 -23.16 8.78 -12.60
C GLU A 38 -24.08 9.35 -11.51
N VAL A 39 -24.09 8.70 -10.35
CA VAL A 39 -24.74 9.24 -9.15
C VAL A 39 -23.79 10.25 -8.52
N THR A 40 -24.29 11.47 -8.30
CA THR A 40 -23.54 12.57 -7.67
C THR A 40 -23.85 12.67 -6.18
N PHE A 41 -23.18 13.60 -5.49
CA PHE A 41 -23.47 13.88 -4.08
C PHE A 41 -24.90 14.43 -3.91
N GLU A 42 -25.30 15.35 -4.78
CA GLU A 42 -26.61 16.02 -4.77
C GLU A 42 -27.77 15.04 -5.00
N ASP A 43 -27.54 13.95 -5.75
CA ASP A 43 -28.58 12.95 -6.00
C ASP A 43 -29.03 12.20 -4.73
N ILE A 44 -28.15 12.07 -3.74
CA ILE A 44 -28.32 11.19 -2.57
C ILE A 44 -28.23 11.92 -1.21
N GLU A 45 -27.89 13.21 -1.19
CA GLU A 45 -27.64 13.94 0.07
C GLU A 45 -28.88 14.08 0.95
N ASP A 46 -30.07 14.07 0.35
CA ASP A 46 -31.36 14.19 1.05
C ASP A 46 -31.80 12.88 1.74
N GLY A 47 -31.10 11.76 1.47
CA GLY A 47 -31.42 10.44 2.02
C GLY A 47 -32.81 9.90 1.60
N THR A 48 -33.39 10.42 0.52
CA THR A 48 -34.73 10.03 0.08
C THR A 48 -34.71 8.84 -0.88
N ARG A 49 -33.61 8.66 -1.61
CA ARG A 49 -33.41 7.64 -2.66
C ARG A 49 -33.44 6.21 -2.10
N ASP A 50 -34.22 5.37 -2.76
CA ASP A 50 -34.33 3.95 -2.42
C ASP A 50 -33.19 3.13 -3.04
N PHE A 51 -32.85 2.02 -2.41
CA PHE A 51 -31.83 1.07 -2.86
C PHE A 51 -32.11 0.58 -4.28
N ASP A 52 -33.40 0.46 -4.61
CA ASP A 52 -33.86 0.01 -5.91
C ASP A 52 -34.02 1.11 -6.96
N ASP A 53 -33.58 2.34 -6.69
CA ASP A 53 -33.65 3.43 -7.66
C ASP A 53 -32.88 3.06 -8.96
N ARG A 54 -33.61 3.10 -10.09
CA ARG A 54 -33.09 2.83 -11.44
C ARG A 54 -33.11 4.08 -12.33
N SER A 55 -33.26 5.27 -11.76
CA SER A 55 -33.31 6.54 -12.50
C SER A 55 -31.99 6.91 -13.18
N LYS A 56 -30.86 6.43 -12.64
CA LYS A 56 -29.53 6.58 -13.23
C LYS A 56 -28.78 5.25 -13.27
N PRO A 57 -28.03 4.95 -14.35
CA PRO A 57 -27.16 3.76 -14.43
C PRO A 57 -26.16 3.64 -13.27
N GLY A 58 -25.66 4.76 -12.74
CA GLY A 58 -24.71 4.78 -11.63
C GLY A 58 -25.23 4.13 -10.35
N PHE A 59 -26.56 4.01 -10.16
CA PHE A 59 -27.12 3.28 -9.02
C PHE A 59 -26.77 1.78 -9.06
N ASP A 60 -26.52 1.19 -10.23
CA ASP A 60 -26.06 -0.20 -10.33
C ASP A 60 -24.66 -0.36 -9.70
N LYS A 61 -23.79 0.65 -9.85
CA LYS A 61 -22.46 0.68 -9.24
C LYS A 61 -22.55 0.80 -7.71
N LEU A 62 -23.48 1.62 -7.22
CA LEU A 62 -23.76 1.76 -5.78
C LEU A 62 -24.28 0.44 -5.18
N ARG A 63 -25.25 -0.21 -5.82
CA ARG A 63 -25.75 -1.54 -5.42
C ARG A 63 -24.66 -2.57 -5.40
N PHE A 64 -23.90 -2.68 -6.49
CA PHE A 64 -22.77 -3.59 -6.58
C PHE A 64 -21.78 -3.39 -5.41
N CYS A 65 -21.34 -2.15 -5.16
CA CYS A 65 -20.40 -1.87 -4.08
C CYS A 65 -20.99 -2.20 -2.70
N CYS A 66 -22.25 -1.82 -2.46
CA CYS A 66 -22.97 -2.09 -1.23
C CYS A 66 -23.07 -3.61 -0.95
N GLU A 67 -23.47 -4.39 -1.93
CA GLU A 67 -23.62 -5.85 -1.80
C GLU A 67 -22.27 -6.54 -1.53
N LYS A 68 -21.20 -6.11 -2.21
CA LYS A 68 -19.85 -6.64 -1.95
C LYS A 68 -19.36 -6.25 -0.55
N ALA A 69 -19.57 -5.00 -0.15
CA ALA A 69 -19.20 -4.53 1.19
C ALA A 69 -19.94 -5.32 2.28
N GLU A 70 -21.26 -5.50 2.14
CA GLU A 70 -22.07 -6.28 3.09
C GLU A 70 -21.62 -7.74 3.18
N HIS A 71 -21.30 -8.37 2.04
CA HIS A 71 -20.75 -9.74 2.00
C HIS A 71 -19.42 -9.85 2.78
N ASP A 72 -18.58 -8.82 2.71
CA ASP A 72 -17.30 -8.76 3.44
C ASP A 72 -17.45 -8.23 4.88
N GLY A 73 -18.68 -8.06 5.38
CA GLY A 73 -18.97 -7.61 6.74
C GLY A 73 -18.76 -6.11 6.97
N LEU A 74 -18.70 -5.31 5.90
CA LEU A 74 -18.48 -3.87 5.93
C LEU A 74 -19.82 -3.14 5.76
N ARG A 75 -20.12 -2.25 6.70
CA ARG A 75 -21.33 -1.41 6.65
C ARG A 75 -21.19 -0.21 5.73
N TYR A 76 -19.97 0.31 5.62
CA TYR A 76 -19.69 1.57 4.96
C TYR A 76 -18.87 1.36 3.70
N PHE A 77 -19.11 2.16 2.68
CA PHE A 77 -18.31 2.17 1.48
C PHE A 77 -18.14 3.58 0.90
N TRP A 78 -17.19 3.75 -0.01
CA TRP A 78 -16.86 5.03 -0.62
C TRP A 78 -16.83 4.92 -2.14
N ILE A 79 -17.39 5.93 -2.81
CA ILE A 79 -17.37 6.10 -4.26
C ILE A 79 -17.15 7.59 -4.53
N ASP A 80 -16.13 7.92 -5.32
CA ASP A 80 -15.68 9.29 -5.58
C ASP A 80 -16.77 10.19 -6.17
N THR A 81 -17.63 9.66 -7.04
CA THR A 81 -18.67 10.43 -7.74
C THR A 81 -19.70 11.06 -6.79
N CYS A 82 -20.01 10.40 -5.67
CA CYS A 82 -21.07 10.83 -4.75
C CYS A 82 -20.61 11.03 -3.31
N CYS A 83 -19.41 10.56 -2.92
CA CYS A 83 -18.84 10.87 -1.60
C CYS A 83 -18.10 12.20 -1.56
N ILE A 84 -17.74 12.75 -2.72
CA ILE A 84 -17.12 14.07 -2.88
C ILE A 84 -18.17 15.02 -3.42
N LYS A 85 -18.40 16.14 -2.72
CA LYS A 85 -19.19 17.25 -3.26
C LYS A 85 -18.33 18.03 -4.25
N LYS A 86 -18.33 17.60 -5.52
CA LYS A 86 -17.50 18.19 -6.59
C LYS A 86 -17.83 19.66 -6.86
N SER A 87 -19.05 20.09 -6.55
CA SER A 87 -19.51 21.48 -6.64
C SER A 87 -18.87 22.42 -5.60
N ASP A 88 -18.24 21.87 -4.55
CA ASP A 88 -17.49 22.63 -3.54
C ASP A 88 -15.99 22.52 -3.84
N SER A 89 -15.38 23.62 -4.32
CA SER A 89 -13.97 23.64 -4.73
C SER A 89 -13.00 23.37 -3.58
N VAL A 90 -13.31 23.83 -2.36
CA VAL A 90 -12.49 23.59 -1.17
C VAL A 90 -12.54 22.11 -0.81
N GLU A 91 -13.73 21.51 -0.89
CA GLU A 91 -13.89 20.09 -0.66
C GLU A 91 -13.20 19.25 -1.74
N LEU A 92 -13.37 19.60 -3.01
CA LEU A 92 -12.74 18.93 -4.14
C LEU A 92 -11.22 18.93 -3.99
N GLN A 93 -10.62 20.10 -3.76
CA GLN A 93 -9.19 20.23 -3.52
C GLN A 93 -8.71 19.32 -2.39
N ARG A 94 -9.39 19.35 -1.24
CA ARG A 94 -9.04 18.51 -0.09
C ARG A 94 -9.17 17.03 -0.44
N SER A 95 -10.17 16.66 -1.22
CA SER A 95 -10.45 15.29 -1.61
C SER A 95 -9.39 14.73 -2.56
N LEU A 96 -9.00 15.49 -3.59
CA LEU A 96 -7.94 15.11 -4.53
C LEU A 96 -6.62 14.85 -3.80
N ASN A 97 -6.26 15.71 -2.84
CA ASN A 97 -5.07 15.52 -2.00
C ASN A 97 -5.21 14.38 -0.96
N SER A 98 -6.42 13.90 -0.68
CA SER A 98 -6.68 12.85 0.32
C SER A 98 -6.99 11.48 -0.28
N MET A 99 -7.29 11.39 -1.58
CA MET A 99 -7.78 10.16 -2.21
C MET A 99 -6.82 8.99 -2.02
N PHE A 100 -5.52 9.18 -2.26
CA PHE A 100 -4.53 8.11 -2.04
C PHE A 100 -4.59 7.56 -0.61
N TYR A 101 -4.71 8.44 0.39
CA TYR A 101 -4.85 8.05 1.79
C TYR A 101 -6.16 7.29 2.05
N TRP A 102 -7.26 7.71 1.43
CA TRP A 102 -8.55 7.02 1.54
C TRP A 102 -8.53 5.64 0.89
N TYR A 103 -7.93 5.50 -0.29
CA TYR A 103 -7.73 4.19 -0.93
C TYR A 103 -6.82 3.29 -0.09
N ARG A 104 -5.72 3.82 0.45
CA ARG A 104 -4.79 3.08 1.32
C ARG A 104 -5.43 2.55 2.60
N ARG A 105 -6.39 3.29 3.17
CA ARG A 105 -7.10 2.91 4.41
C ARG A 105 -8.32 2.04 4.20
N ALA A 106 -8.78 1.86 2.96
CA ALA A 106 -9.91 0.99 2.67
C ALA A 106 -9.56 -0.47 3.03
N VAL A 107 -10.51 -1.20 3.61
CA VAL A 107 -10.35 -2.63 3.93
C VAL A 107 -10.38 -3.48 2.65
N ARG A 108 -11.17 -3.03 1.67
CA ARG A 108 -11.33 -3.64 0.35
C ARG A 108 -11.48 -2.55 -0.71
N CYS A 109 -10.79 -2.70 -1.83
CA CYS A 109 -11.03 -1.97 -3.06
C CYS A 109 -11.68 -2.92 -4.06
N TYR A 110 -12.92 -2.63 -4.46
CA TYR A 110 -13.60 -3.36 -5.52
C TYR A 110 -13.41 -2.60 -6.82
N VAL A 111 -12.83 -3.25 -7.82
CA VAL A 111 -12.66 -2.70 -9.16
C VAL A 111 -13.74 -3.29 -10.06
N LEU A 112 -14.65 -2.44 -10.55
CA LEU A 112 -15.69 -2.85 -11.49
C LEU A 112 -15.28 -2.47 -12.92
N LEU A 113 -14.96 -3.47 -13.73
CA LEU A 113 -14.54 -3.31 -15.13
C LEU A 113 -15.76 -3.33 -16.05
N SER A 114 -16.25 -2.14 -16.43
CA SER A 114 -17.49 -2.00 -17.24
C SER A 114 -17.36 -2.52 -18.68
N ASP A 115 -16.13 -2.77 -19.14
CA ASP A 115 -15.78 -3.21 -20.48
C ASP A 115 -15.29 -4.67 -20.57
N VAL A 116 -15.28 -5.39 -19.45
CA VAL A 116 -14.94 -6.82 -19.40
C VAL A 116 -16.20 -7.61 -19.08
N SER A 117 -16.62 -8.48 -20.01
CA SER A 117 -17.76 -9.39 -19.82
C SER A 117 -17.29 -10.82 -19.80
N VAL A 118 -17.77 -11.64 -18.85
CA VAL A 118 -17.43 -13.08 -18.77
C VAL A 118 -18.50 -13.95 -19.43
N ARG A 119 -19.55 -13.34 -20.00
CA ARG A 119 -20.57 -14.07 -20.75
C ARG A 119 -20.02 -14.45 -22.12
N ILE A 120 -19.80 -15.74 -22.35
CA ILE A 120 -19.39 -16.28 -23.65
C ILE A 120 -20.39 -15.83 -24.72
N PRO A 121 -19.97 -15.20 -25.84
CA PRO A 121 -20.89 -14.93 -26.94
C PRO A 121 -21.50 -16.24 -27.41
N CYS A 122 -22.83 -16.31 -27.49
CA CYS A 122 -23.52 -17.45 -28.06
C CYS A 122 -23.07 -17.65 -29.51
N GLY A 123 -22.13 -18.57 -29.74
CA GLY A 123 -21.59 -18.87 -31.07
C GLY A 123 -20.12 -18.50 -31.24
N GLY A 124 -19.24 -19.36 -30.70
CA GLY A 124 -17.95 -19.71 -31.27
C GLY A 124 -16.88 -18.62 -31.39
N GLU A 125 -16.05 -18.47 -30.37
CA GLU A 125 -14.59 -18.29 -30.43
C GLU A 125 -14.02 -18.34 -28.99
N ASN A 126 -12.75 -18.73 -28.83
CA ASN A 126 -12.06 -18.83 -27.53
C ASN A 126 -12.02 -17.46 -26.84
N PHE A 127 -13.01 -17.16 -25.99
CA PHE A 127 -13.00 -15.97 -25.15
C PHE A 127 -11.92 -16.12 -24.07
N ASP A 128 -10.81 -15.41 -24.24
CA ASP A 128 -9.77 -15.31 -23.22
C ASP A 128 -10.10 -14.15 -22.26
N ALA A 129 -10.69 -14.48 -21.11
CA ALA A 129 -11.02 -13.52 -20.06
C ALA A 129 -9.78 -12.76 -19.56
N VAL A 130 -8.58 -13.35 -19.65
CA VAL A 130 -7.33 -12.71 -19.26
C VAL A 130 -6.96 -11.62 -20.26
N GLU A 131 -7.18 -11.84 -21.55
CA GLU A 131 -6.89 -10.82 -22.57
C GLU A 131 -7.89 -9.67 -22.50
N ALA A 132 -9.18 -9.96 -22.33
CA ALA A 132 -10.20 -8.93 -22.10
C ALA A 132 -9.90 -8.09 -20.84
N PHE A 133 -9.43 -8.74 -19.76
CA PHE A 133 -8.97 -8.06 -18.56
C PHE A 133 -7.81 -7.10 -18.87
N LYS A 134 -6.77 -7.57 -19.57
CA LYS A 134 -5.59 -6.77 -19.90
C LYS A 134 -5.92 -5.56 -20.77
N ASP A 135 -6.91 -5.69 -21.65
CA ASP A 135 -7.34 -4.62 -22.55
C ASP A 135 -8.29 -3.59 -21.92
N SER A 136 -8.71 -3.81 -20.66
CA SER A 136 -9.66 -2.91 -20.01
C SER A 136 -9.17 -1.46 -19.97
N LYS A 137 -10.07 -0.55 -20.32
CA LYS A 137 -9.92 0.91 -20.24
C LYS A 137 -9.54 1.37 -18.83
N TRP A 138 -9.88 0.59 -17.80
CA TRP A 138 -9.52 0.91 -16.42
C TRP A 138 -8.00 1.09 -16.24
N PHE A 139 -7.18 0.26 -16.90
CA PHE A 139 -5.71 0.38 -16.84
C PHE A 139 -5.16 1.61 -17.56
N ARG A 140 -5.97 2.24 -18.43
CA ARG A 140 -5.59 3.43 -19.21
C ARG A 140 -6.04 4.73 -18.56
N ARG A 141 -6.76 4.72 -17.44
CA ARG A 141 -7.21 5.94 -16.75
C ARG A 141 -6.14 6.45 -15.78
N GLY A 142 -5.93 7.77 -15.72
CA GLY A 142 -4.92 8.37 -14.83
C GLY A 142 -5.17 8.09 -13.35
N TRP A 143 -6.38 8.38 -12.87
CA TRP A 143 -6.76 8.24 -11.46
C TRP A 143 -6.68 6.81 -10.93
N THR A 144 -6.98 5.80 -11.76
CA THR A 144 -6.97 4.38 -11.34
C THR A 144 -5.58 3.87 -10.96
N LEU A 145 -4.50 4.62 -11.26
CA LEU A 145 -3.15 4.29 -10.81
C LEU A 145 -3.06 4.27 -9.29
N GLN A 146 -3.50 5.33 -8.61
CA GLN A 146 -3.49 5.35 -7.15
C GLN A 146 -4.51 4.36 -6.56
N GLU A 147 -5.59 4.07 -7.27
CA GLU A 147 -6.63 3.11 -6.85
C GLU A 147 -6.13 1.66 -6.93
N LEU A 148 -5.15 1.39 -7.78
CA LEU A 148 -4.42 0.12 -7.86
C LEU A 148 -3.34 0.00 -6.79
N ILE A 149 -2.52 1.04 -6.65
CA ILE A 149 -1.30 1.04 -5.84
C ILE A 149 -1.60 1.20 -4.36
N ALA A 150 -2.46 2.15 -3.99
CA ALA A 150 -2.63 2.56 -2.60
C ALA A 150 -3.29 1.46 -1.72
N PRO A 151 -4.36 0.77 -2.14
CA PRO A 151 -5.01 -0.24 -1.30
C PRO A 151 -4.16 -1.51 -1.15
N SER A 152 -4.18 -2.08 0.04
CA SER A 152 -3.56 -3.38 0.33
C SER A 152 -4.34 -4.57 -0.26
N SER A 153 -5.64 -4.40 -0.49
CA SER A 153 -6.54 -5.41 -1.05
C SER A 153 -7.37 -4.82 -2.19
N VAL A 154 -7.20 -5.37 -3.38
CA VAL A 154 -7.93 -4.98 -4.61
C VAL A 154 -8.50 -6.25 -5.22
N VAL A 155 -9.80 -6.25 -5.54
CA VAL A 155 -10.51 -7.37 -6.16
C VAL A 155 -11.19 -6.88 -7.44
N PHE A 156 -10.91 -7.54 -8.55
CA PHE A 156 -11.42 -7.19 -9.87
C PHE A 156 -12.71 -7.96 -10.18
N TYR A 157 -13.67 -7.24 -10.76
CA TYR A 157 -14.96 -7.77 -11.15
C TYR A 157 -15.30 -7.37 -12.59
N SER A 158 -15.98 -8.27 -13.30
CA SER A 158 -16.54 -8.00 -14.62
C SER A 158 -17.72 -7.04 -14.55
N LYS A 159 -18.19 -6.58 -15.71
CA LYS A 159 -19.39 -5.75 -15.86
C LYS A 159 -20.61 -6.36 -15.18
N GLU A 160 -20.73 -7.69 -15.16
CA GLU A 160 -21.83 -8.43 -14.54
C GLU A 160 -21.66 -8.65 -13.04
N GLY A 161 -20.55 -8.19 -12.44
CA GLY A 161 -20.24 -8.38 -11.03
C GLY A 161 -19.63 -9.74 -10.67
N SER A 162 -19.15 -10.49 -11.67
CA SER A 162 -18.43 -11.75 -11.50
C SER A 162 -16.98 -11.49 -11.10
N ARG A 163 -16.47 -12.20 -10.08
CA ARG A 163 -15.07 -12.05 -9.62
C ARG A 163 -14.12 -12.57 -10.71
N LEU A 164 -13.16 -11.74 -11.11
CA LEU A 164 -12.09 -12.08 -12.05
C LEU A 164 -10.83 -12.57 -11.32
N GLY A 165 -10.56 -11.97 -10.17
CA GLY A 165 -9.40 -12.30 -9.33
C GLY A 165 -9.05 -11.13 -8.42
N ASP A 166 -8.13 -11.35 -7.49
CA ASP A 166 -7.54 -10.26 -6.71
C ASP A 166 -6.16 -9.83 -7.24
N LYS A 167 -5.65 -8.71 -6.73
CA LYS A 167 -4.36 -8.14 -7.17
C LYS A 167 -3.17 -9.09 -7.00
N ARG A 168 -3.22 -10.05 -6.07
CA ARG A 168 -2.14 -11.06 -5.91
C ARG A 168 -2.30 -12.17 -6.92
N GLU A 169 -3.52 -12.69 -7.08
CA GLU A 169 -3.83 -13.73 -8.08
C GLU A 169 -3.53 -13.28 -9.51
N LEU A 170 -3.72 -11.99 -9.80
CA LEU A 170 -3.54 -11.41 -11.13
C LEU A 170 -2.27 -10.54 -11.24
N GLU A 171 -1.31 -10.66 -10.30
CA GLU A 171 -0.17 -9.73 -10.21
C GLU A 171 0.69 -9.72 -11.48
N GLU A 172 0.90 -10.87 -12.12
CA GLU A 172 1.64 -10.98 -13.37
C GLU A 172 0.91 -10.27 -14.52
N ALA A 173 -0.40 -10.47 -14.64
CA ALA A 173 -1.22 -9.82 -15.67
C ALA A 173 -1.25 -8.31 -15.44
N VAL A 174 -1.44 -7.86 -14.20
CA VAL A 174 -1.43 -6.43 -13.84
C VAL A 174 -0.06 -5.81 -14.12
N ALA A 175 1.04 -6.46 -13.74
CA ALA A 175 2.40 -5.98 -14.01
C ALA A 175 2.67 -5.91 -15.52
N ALA A 176 2.21 -6.90 -16.29
CA ALA A 176 2.38 -6.93 -17.74
C ALA A 176 1.69 -5.75 -18.44
N VAL A 177 0.47 -5.39 -18.02
CA VAL A 177 -0.29 -4.27 -18.62
C VAL A 177 0.20 -2.92 -18.13
N THR A 178 0.44 -2.79 -16.83
CA THR A 178 0.74 -1.47 -16.23
C THR A 178 2.22 -1.11 -16.26
N LYS A 179 3.09 -2.10 -16.53
CA LYS A 179 4.56 -1.99 -16.40
C LYS A 179 5.02 -1.61 -14.99
N ILE A 180 4.15 -1.76 -13.99
CA ILE A 180 4.46 -1.53 -12.59
C ILE A 180 5.19 -2.77 -12.05
N PRO A 181 6.32 -2.62 -11.35
CA PRO A 181 7.00 -3.75 -10.71
C PRO A 181 6.09 -4.49 -9.73
N ILE A 182 6.16 -5.82 -9.73
CA ILE A 182 5.40 -6.68 -8.80
C ILE A 182 5.60 -6.24 -7.34
N MET A 183 6.82 -5.86 -6.97
CA MET A 183 7.13 -5.33 -5.63
C MET A 183 6.26 -4.13 -5.24
N ALA A 184 5.97 -3.21 -6.17
CA ALA A 184 5.09 -2.08 -5.91
C ALA A 184 3.63 -2.54 -5.75
N LEU A 185 3.18 -3.50 -6.55
CA LEU A 185 1.83 -4.09 -6.45
C LEU A 185 1.63 -4.82 -5.11
N GLN A 186 2.69 -5.44 -4.58
CA GLN A 186 2.72 -6.13 -3.29
C GLN A 186 2.83 -5.19 -2.08
N GLY A 187 3.00 -3.88 -2.31
CA GLY A 187 2.94 -2.87 -1.26
C GLY A 187 4.30 -2.44 -0.69
N VAL A 188 5.40 -2.70 -1.39
CA VAL A 188 6.70 -2.09 -1.04
C VAL A 188 6.56 -0.57 -1.04
N LYS A 189 7.21 0.08 -0.06
CA LYS A 189 7.17 1.54 0.10
C LYS A 189 7.53 2.23 -1.22
N LEU A 190 6.69 3.16 -1.66
CA LEU A 190 6.88 3.87 -2.93
C LEU A 190 8.18 4.68 -3.01
N SER A 191 8.76 5.05 -1.86
CA SER A 191 10.06 5.71 -1.78
C SER A 191 11.24 4.85 -2.22
N HIS A 192 11.08 3.53 -2.33
CA HIS A 192 12.11 2.62 -2.84
C HIS A 192 12.19 2.64 -4.37
N PHE A 193 11.20 3.21 -5.06
CA PHE A 193 11.19 3.35 -6.51
C PHE A 193 11.65 4.77 -6.88
N SER A 194 12.50 4.86 -7.90
CA SER A 194 13.01 6.13 -8.38
C SER A 194 11.88 7.05 -8.83
N LYS A 195 12.18 8.35 -8.88
CA LYS A 195 11.23 9.33 -9.41
C LYS A 195 10.81 8.98 -10.84
N GLN A 196 11.76 8.54 -11.67
CA GLN A 196 11.52 8.18 -13.07
C GLN A 196 10.62 6.96 -13.20
N GLU A 197 10.84 5.91 -12.39
CA GLU A 197 9.97 4.73 -12.37
C GLU A 197 8.54 5.09 -11.97
N ARG A 198 8.36 5.89 -10.92
CA ARG A 198 7.01 6.29 -10.48
C ARG A 198 6.27 7.13 -11.53
N PHE A 199 6.98 7.95 -12.30
CA PHE A 199 6.40 8.65 -13.44
C PHE A 199 6.04 7.71 -14.60
N SER A 200 6.86 6.68 -14.88
CA SER A 200 6.57 5.76 -15.99
C SER A 200 5.30 4.95 -15.79
N TRP A 201 4.88 4.71 -14.54
CA TRP A 201 3.61 4.03 -14.21
C TRP A 201 2.35 4.76 -14.73
N ALA A 202 2.49 6.04 -15.09
CA ALA A 202 1.43 6.87 -15.66
C ALA A 202 1.58 7.14 -17.17
N GLU A 203 2.66 6.68 -17.81
CA GLU A 203 2.98 7.03 -19.21
C GLU A 203 1.89 6.61 -20.20
N HIS A 204 1.33 5.41 -20.02
CA HIS A 204 0.27 4.87 -20.88
C HIS A 204 -1.15 5.21 -20.41
N ARG A 205 -1.27 6.14 -19.45
CA ARG A 205 -2.56 6.56 -18.90
C ARG A 205 -3.00 7.91 -19.46
N THR A 206 -4.31 8.06 -19.61
CA THR A 206 -4.98 9.25 -20.14
C THR A 206 -5.93 9.82 -19.08
N THR A 207 -6.05 11.15 -19.08
CA THR A 207 -6.97 11.90 -18.24
C THR A 207 -7.91 12.72 -19.11
N THR A 208 -9.15 12.91 -18.65
CA THR A 208 -10.12 13.77 -19.35
C THR A 208 -9.74 15.24 -19.17
N VAL A 209 -9.37 15.61 -17.95
CA VAL A 209 -8.86 16.93 -17.60
C VAL A 209 -7.33 16.90 -17.69
N PRO A 210 -6.67 17.85 -18.38
CA PRO A 210 -5.23 17.78 -18.62
C PRO A 210 -4.41 17.85 -17.34
N GLU A 211 -4.82 18.67 -16.36
CA GLU A 211 -4.10 18.84 -15.09
C GLU A 211 -4.16 17.58 -14.19
N ASP A 212 -5.18 16.74 -14.37
CA ASP A 212 -5.29 15.48 -13.63
C ASP A 212 -4.14 14.52 -13.93
N ALA A 213 -3.41 14.69 -15.04
CA ALA A 213 -2.19 13.94 -15.33
C ALA A 213 -1.12 14.13 -14.23
N ALA A 214 -1.14 15.27 -13.55
CA ALA A 214 -0.33 15.53 -12.36
C ALA A 214 -1.08 15.17 -11.08
N TYR A 215 -2.37 15.51 -10.95
CA TYR A 215 -3.09 15.33 -9.69
C TYR A 215 -3.30 13.87 -9.30
N CYS A 216 -3.38 12.95 -10.27
CA CYS A 216 -3.44 11.52 -9.97
C CYS A 216 -2.14 10.92 -9.40
N LEU A 217 -1.04 11.68 -9.42
CA LEU A 217 0.28 11.27 -8.92
C LEU A 217 0.62 11.83 -7.54
N LEU A 218 -0.20 12.73 -6.97
CA LEU A 218 0.09 13.40 -5.69
C LEU A 218 0.40 12.39 -4.57
N GLY A 219 -0.44 11.37 -4.44
CA GLY A 219 -0.24 10.31 -3.44
C GLY A 219 0.92 9.35 -3.74
N ILE A 220 1.23 9.13 -5.02
CA ILE A 220 2.38 8.31 -5.44
C ILE A 220 3.70 8.98 -5.03
N PHE A 221 3.73 10.31 -5.09
CA PHE A 221 4.88 11.11 -4.65
C PHE A 221 4.80 11.60 -3.21
N ASN A 222 3.68 11.39 -2.53
CA ASN A 222 3.40 11.91 -1.19
C ASN A 222 3.63 13.42 -1.08
N VAL A 223 3.09 14.16 -2.05
CA VAL A 223 3.14 15.63 -2.11
C VAL A 223 1.74 16.22 -2.08
N TYR A 224 1.67 17.49 -1.70
CA TYR A 224 0.44 18.27 -1.71
C TYR A 224 0.55 19.38 -2.75
N MET A 225 -0.49 19.56 -3.54
CA MET A 225 -0.60 20.68 -4.49
C MET A 225 -2.00 21.28 -4.42
N HIS A 226 -2.12 22.56 -4.73
CA HIS A 226 -3.41 23.21 -4.95
C HIS A 226 -3.87 22.90 -6.38
N PRO A 227 -4.97 22.14 -6.59
CA PRO A 227 -5.50 21.89 -7.91
C PRO A 227 -5.98 23.19 -8.54
N SER A 228 -5.54 23.47 -9.76
CA SER A 228 -5.80 24.70 -10.50
C SER A 228 -6.22 24.31 -11.92
N TYR A 229 -7.51 24.09 -12.09
CA TYR A 229 -8.12 23.82 -13.38
C TYR A 229 -8.32 25.13 -14.15
N ALA A 230 -7.91 25.17 -15.42
CA ALA A 230 -8.18 26.31 -16.29
C ALA A 230 -8.38 25.88 -17.74
N ASP A 231 -9.10 26.71 -18.49
CA ASP A 231 -9.27 26.54 -19.93
C ASP A 231 -7.94 26.72 -20.67
N GLY A 232 -7.74 25.95 -21.75
CA GLY A 232 -6.55 26.05 -22.58
C GLY A 232 -6.30 24.82 -23.43
N ILE A 233 -5.17 24.83 -24.16
CA ILE A 233 -4.75 23.70 -24.98
C ILE A 233 -4.36 22.53 -24.07
N TYR A 234 -4.99 21.38 -24.26
CA TYR A 234 -4.81 20.19 -23.42
C TYR A 234 -3.34 19.82 -23.20
N SER A 235 -2.53 19.77 -24.25
CA SER A 235 -1.11 19.39 -24.16
C SER A 235 -0.28 20.40 -23.35
N GLU A 236 -0.58 21.69 -23.45
CA GLU A 236 0.11 22.75 -22.72
C GLU A 236 -0.25 22.71 -21.23
N ARG A 237 -1.55 22.62 -20.91
CA ARG A 237 -2.04 22.51 -19.53
C ARG A 237 -1.52 21.26 -18.84
N LYS A 238 -1.50 20.12 -19.55
CA LYS A 238 -0.91 18.86 -19.07
C LYS A 238 0.56 19.03 -18.75
N LYS A 239 1.33 19.65 -19.65
CA LYS A 239 2.77 19.90 -19.46
C LYS A 239 3.04 20.82 -18.28
N GLU A 240 2.26 21.88 -18.12
CA GLU A 240 2.36 22.83 -17.01
C GLU A 240 2.08 22.17 -15.66
N ALA A 241 0.99 21.39 -15.57
CA ALA A 241 0.65 20.67 -14.35
C ALA A 241 1.74 19.64 -13.95
N LEU A 242 2.28 18.90 -14.91
CA LEU A 242 3.38 17.96 -14.68
C LEU A 242 4.68 18.67 -14.27
N TYR A 243 4.95 19.85 -14.83
CA TYR A 243 6.09 20.68 -14.45
C TYR A 243 5.97 21.15 -12.99
N GLU A 244 4.79 21.63 -12.57
CA GLU A 244 4.59 22.05 -11.17
C GLU A 244 4.65 20.87 -10.20
N LEU A 245 4.19 19.68 -10.61
CA LEU A 245 4.37 18.46 -9.84
C LEU A 245 5.85 18.12 -9.65
N ASP A 246 6.66 18.11 -10.73
CA ASP A 246 8.10 17.84 -10.62
C ASP A 246 8.81 18.87 -9.72
N ARG A 247 8.43 20.15 -9.81
CA ARG A 247 8.91 21.21 -8.93
C ARG A 247 8.54 20.95 -7.46
N THR A 248 7.29 20.58 -7.20
CA THR A 248 6.81 20.26 -5.84
C THR A 248 7.56 19.06 -5.26
N ILE A 249 7.81 18.03 -6.07
CA ILE A 249 8.60 16.85 -5.67
C ILE A 249 10.03 17.24 -5.30
N LYS A 250 10.67 18.11 -6.10
CA LYS A 250 12.02 18.61 -5.82
C LYS A 250 12.07 19.37 -4.49
N LEU A 251 11.15 20.32 -4.29
CA LEU A 251 11.05 21.08 -3.04
C LEU A 251 10.80 20.18 -1.82
N ALA A 252 9.89 19.21 -1.95
CA ALA A 252 9.64 18.23 -0.90
C ALA A 252 10.87 17.37 -0.61
N SER A 253 11.62 17.00 -1.65
CA SER A 253 12.87 16.25 -1.51
C SER A 253 13.99 17.10 -0.88
N GLU A 254 14.06 18.39 -1.16
CA GLU A 254 15.02 19.33 -0.54
C GLU A 254 14.69 19.55 0.95
N ASN A 255 13.41 19.74 1.26
CA ASN A 255 12.94 19.81 2.65
C ASN A 255 13.16 18.47 3.39
N ALA A 256 13.02 17.33 2.69
CA ALA A 256 13.35 16.02 3.22
C ALA A 256 14.86 15.74 3.25
N LYS A 257 15.69 16.44 2.49
CA LYS A 257 17.15 16.41 2.64
C LYS A 257 17.60 17.25 3.85
N GLN A 258 16.77 18.19 4.30
CA GLN A 258 16.86 18.80 5.63
C GLN A 258 16.27 17.92 6.75
N GLY A 259 15.69 16.76 6.41
CA GLY A 259 15.20 15.73 7.34
C GLY A 259 15.41 14.34 6.76
N GLU A 260 16.68 13.93 6.70
CA GLU A 260 17.24 12.72 6.07
C GLU A 260 16.27 11.52 5.87
N VAL A 261 15.83 11.29 4.64
CA VAL A 261 15.15 10.04 4.25
C VAL A 261 16.22 9.00 3.90
N VAL A 262 16.65 8.26 4.92
CA VAL A 262 17.54 7.10 4.79
C VAL A 262 16.76 5.94 4.14
N ILE A 263 17.16 5.48 2.95
CA ILE A 263 16.71 4.19 2.40
C ILE A 263 17.36 3.11 3.27
N ARG A 264 16.63 2.05 3.66
CA ARG A 264 17.13 1.07 4.65
C ARG A 264 16.98 -0.39 4.21
N ILE A 265 17.91 -1.24 4.65
CA ILE A 265 17.82 -2.71 4.67
C ILE A 265 17.68 -3.10 6.14
N GLY A 266 16.47 -3.50 6.56
CA GLY A 266 16.08 -3.51 7.96
C GLY A 266 16.19 -2.10 8.56
N GLY A 267 16.91 -1.99 9.68
CA GLY A 267 17.30 -0.72 10.29
C GLY A 267 18.56 -0.08 9.69
N ALA A 268 19.32 -0.80 8.85
CA ALA A 268 20.60 -0.32 8.33
C ALA A 268 20.44 0.60 7.11
N SER A 269 21.20 1.69 7.06
CA SER A 269 21.24 2.65 5.95
C SER A 269 21.78 2.03 4.67
N TRP A 270 20.96 2.02 3.62
CA TRP A 270 21.37 1.60 2.28
C TRP A 270 22.41 2.57 1.71
N CYS A 271 22.27 3.88 1.90
CA CYS A 271 23.26 4.83 1.39
C CYS A 271 24.68 4.47 1.87
N ASP A 272 24.83 4.13 3.14
CA ASP A 272 26.13 3.78 3.71
C ASP A 272 26.58 2.39 3.24
N LEU A 273 25.68 1.40 3.24
CA LEU A 273 25.96 0.06 2.73
C LEU A 273 26.40 0.07 1.25
N SER A 274 25.93 1.04 0.46
CA SER A 274 26.29 1.19 -0.96
C SER A 274 27.71 1.66 -1.19
N THR A 275 28.32 2.27 -0.17
CA THR A 275 29.69 2.78 -0.22
C THR A 275 30.73 1.72 0.13
N LEU A 276 30.31 0.58 0.69
CA LEU A 276 31.22 -0.48 1.11
C LEU A 276 31.85 -1.18 -0.09
N ASP A 277 33.17 -1.33 -0.05
CA ASP A 277 33.90 -2.11 -1.04
C ASP A 277 33.77 -3.63 -0.80
N GLN A 278 34.29 -4.44 -1.74
CA GLN A 278 34.19 -5.91 -1.65
C GLN A 278 34.97 -6.53 -0.47
N THR A 279 35.95 -5.83 0.09
CA THR A 279 36.68 -6.29 1.28
C THR A 279 35.85 -6.00 2.53
N GLN A 280 35.30 -4.80 2.64
CA GLN A 280 34.39 -4.40 3.71
C GLN A 280 33.12 -5.26 3.72
N LEU A 281 32.55 -5.57 2.55
CA LEU A 281 31.37 -6.44 2.46
C LEU A 281 31.64 -7.88 2.92
N ARG A 282 32.86 -8.40 2.68
CA ARG A 282 33.25 -9.75 3.17
C ARG A 282 33.48 -9.76 4.68
N GLU A 283 34.02 -8.69 5.24
CA GLU A 283 34.16 -8.57 6.69
C GLU A 283 32.80 -8.37 7.37
N LEU A 284 31.90 -7.60 6.75
CA LEU A 284 30.50 -7.48 7.19
C LEU A 284 29.80 -8.85 7.21
N ASP A 285 29.98 -9.68 6.19
CA ASP A 285 29.42 -11.05 6.17
C ASP A 285 29.92 -11.87 7.38
N ARG A 286 31.21 -11.76 7.71
CA ARG A 286 31.82 -12.47 8.83
C ARG A 286 31.28 -11.99 10.18
N GLU A 287 31.13 -10.69 10.34
CA GLU A 287 30.57 -10.09 11.57
C GLU A 287 29.09 -10.43 11.74
N LEU A 288 28.30 -10.42 10.66
CA LEU A 288 26.90 -10.86 10.69
C LEU A 288 26.78 -12.34 11.08
N GLU A 289 27.66 -13.21 10.57
CA GLU A 289 27.73 -14.61 11.00
C GLU A 289 28.15 -14.77 12.48
N GLY A 290 29.05 -13.92 12.95
CA GLY A 290 29.40 -13.82 14.37
C GLY A 290 28.19 -13.40 15.22
N TYR A 291 27.39 -12.45 14.72
CA TYR A 291 26.16 -12.00 15.36
C TYR A 291 25.10 -13.10 15.39
N VAL A 292 24.94 -13.88 14.30
CA VAL A 292 24.05 -15.07 14.28
C VAL A 292 24.45 -16.06 15.38
N ARG A 293 25.73 -16.45 15.44
CA ARG A 293 26.24 -17.35 16.48
C ARG A 293 25.98 -16.81 17.88
N TRP A 294 26.21 -15.51 18.09
CA TRP A 294 25.90 -14.90 19.38
C TRP A 294 24.40 -14.95 19.70
N LEU A 295 23.53 -14.54 18.76
CA LEU A 295 22.08 -14.48 18.97
C LEU A 295 21.44 -15.86 19.23
N VAL A 296 22.02 -16.89 18.62
CA VAL A 296 21.45 -18.25 18.59
C VAL A 296 22.03 -19.17 19.67
N ASP A 297 23.32 -19.04 19.98
CA ASP A 297 24.03 -19.96 20.88
C ASP A 297 24.42 -19.31 22.22
N ILE A 298 24.71 -18.01 22.21
CA ILE A 298 25.28 -17.29 23.37
C ILE A 298 24.22 -16.46 24.11
N PHE A 299 23.27 -15.87 23.37
CA PHE A 299 22.23 -14.99 23.86
C PHE A 299 21.43 -15.57 25.04
N ARG A 300 21.19 -16.89 25.00
CA ARG A 300 20.48 -17.62 26.06
C ARG A 300 21.39 -18.09 27.21
N SER A 301 22.68 -18.31 26.97
CA SER A 301 23.61 -18.86 27.96
C SER A 301 24.26 -17.79 28.83
N GLU A 302 24.51 -16.59 28.30
CA GLU A 302 25.08 -15.46 29.04
C GLU A 302 24.06 -14.78 29.97
N HIS A 303 22.77 -14.95 29.72
CA HIS A 303 21.72 -14.29 30.48
C HIS A 303 20.87 -15.36 31.16
N ASN A 304 21.06 -15.51 32.48
CA ASN A 304 20.26 -16.39 33.31
C ASN A 304 18.77 -16.22 33.01
N ALA A 305 18.00 -17.30 33.07
CA ALA A 305 16.54 -17.32 32.81
C ALA A 305 15.69 -16.37 33.69
N GLY A 306 16.32 -15.62 34.61
CA GLY A 306 15.71 -14.59 35.46
C GLY A 306 16.05 -13.13 35.11
N ASP A 307 16.95 -12.85 34.16
CA ASP A 307 17.20 -11.48 33.70
C ASP A 307 16.05 -11.01 32.78
N TYR A 308 15.53 -9.79 32.99
CA TYR A 308 14.39 -9.26 32.24
C TYR A 308 14.66 -9.25 30.73
N VAL A 309 13.75 -9.86 29.95
CA VAL A 309 13.76 -9.92 28.46
C VAL A 309 14.05 -8.56 27.80
N THR A 310 13.61 -7.48 28.44
CA THR A 310 13.93 -6.09 28.09
C THR A 310 15.43 -5.83 27.97
N LYS A 311 16.22 -6.23 28.97
CA LYS A 311 17.66 -6.01 29.01
C LYS A 311 18.37 -6.81 27.92
N LEU A 312 17.91 -8.05 27.70
CA LEU A 312 18.34 -8.91 26.60
C LEU A 312 18.09 -8.27 25.22
N SER A 313 16.88 -7.76 25.00
CA SER A 313 16.51 -7.06 23.77
C SER A 313 17.37 -5.81 23.53
N GLN A 314 17.56 -4.98 24.56
CA GLN A 314 18.41 -3.79 24.49
C GLN A 314 19.87 -4.16 24.14
N THR A 315 20.40 -5.26 24.71
CA THR A 315 21.74 -5.76 24.38
C THR A 315 21.83 -6.18 22.92
N ALA A 316 20.83 -6.90 22.39
CA ALA A 316 20.81 -7.28 20.98
C ALA A 316 20.78 -6.07 20.05
N GLY A 317 19.95 -5.08 20.36
CA GLY A 317 19.88 -3.80 19.66
C GLY A 317 21.23 -3.08 19.62
N LYS A 318 21.81 -2.81 20.80
CA LYS A 318 23.12 -2.14 20.94
C LYS A 318 24.24 -2.88 20.21
N LYS A 319 24.20 -4.22 20.22
CA LYS A 319 25.21 -5.02 19.54
C LYS A 319 25.10 -4.94 18.01
N MET A 320 23.89 -4.84 17.47
CA MET A 320 23.68 -4.63 16.03
C MET A 320 24.09 -3.21 15.62
N GLU A 321 23.73 -2.21 16.43
CA GLU A 321 24.15 -0.82 16.23
C GLU A 321 25.68 -0.69 16.21
N ALA A 322 26.37 -1.27 17.21
CA ALA A 322 27.84 -1.26 17.26
C ALA A 322 28.46 -1.97 16.05
N LEU A 323 27.93 -3.15 15.67
CA LEU A 323 28.40 -3.89 14.51
C LEU A 323 28.33 -3.05 13.24
N LEU A 324 27.19 -2.38 12.98
CA LEU A 324 27.02 -1.56 11.77
C LEU A 324 27.84 -0.27 11.82
N ALA A 325 28.03 0.32 13.01
CA ALA A 325 28.85 1.50 13.20
C ALA A 325 30.33 1.26 12.83
N ASP A 326 30.86 0.05 13.05
CA ASP A 326 32.23 -0.32 12.64
C ASP A 326 32.45 -0.25 11.11
N PHE A 327 31.36 -0.30 10.34
CA PHE A 327 31.37 -0.13 8.87
C PHE A 327 30.92 1.27 8.43
N GLY A 328 30.67 2.20 9.36
CA GLY A 328 30.14 3.52 9.06
C GLY A 328 28.69 3.50 8.57
N VAL A 329 27.92 2.46 8.91
CA VAL A 329 26.53 2.28 8.48
C VAL A 329 25.58 2.75 9.59
N ALA A 330 24.76 3.76 9.30
CA ALA A 330 23.75 4.22 10.25
C ALA A 330 22.67 3.14 10.49
N TYR A 331 22.22 3.01 11.74
CA TYR A 331 21.24 2.02 12.19
C TYR A 331 20.09 2.69 12.95
N ASP A 332 18.85 2.46 12.52
CA ASP A 332 17.65 2.98 13.16
C ASP A 332 16.79 1.87 13.77
N ASP A 333 16.25 2.13 14.96
CA ASP A 333 15.28 1.25 15.59
C ASP A 333 13.88 1.42 14.96
N LEU A 334 13.45 0.42 14.18
CA LEU A 334 12.16 0.38 13.47
C LEU A 334 11.06 -0.36 14.25
N SER A 335 11.21 -0.43 15.57
CA SER A 335 10.36 -1.08 16.55
C SER A 335 8.85 -0.81 16.44
N SER A 336 8.45 0.31 15.83
CA SER A 336 7.07 0.80 15.77
C SER A 336 6.24 0.32 14.55
N LEU A 337 6.81 -0.47 13.62
CA LEU A 337 6.16 -0.78 12.34
C LEU A 337 5.59 -2.21 12.26
N GLU A 338 4.25 -2.28 12.22
CA GLU A 338 3.34 -3.37 11.79
C GLU A 338 2.69 -4.27 12.85
N THR A 339 1.35 -4.30 12.80
CA THR A 339 0.46 -5.11 13.65
C THR A 339 -0.29 -6.16 12.83
N THR A 340 0.15 -7.41 12.89
CA THR A 340 -0.65 -8.60 12.50
C THR A 340 -0.32 -9.78 13.42
N VAL A 341 -1.36 -10.41 13.94
CA VAL A 341 -1.27 -11.43 15.00
C VAL A 341 -1.22 -12.83 14.38
N LYS A 342 -0.23 -13.63 14.79
CA LYS A 342 -0.20 -15.11 14.62
C LYS A 342 0.09 -15.75 15.98
N THR A 343 -0.34 -16.99 16.17
CA THR A 343 -0.17 -17.79 17.41
C THR A 343 1.31 -18.07 17.72
N TRP A 344 1.69 -18.05 19.01
CA TRP A 344 3.08 -17.99 19.51
C TRP A 344 3.75 -19.34 19.81
N GLU A 345 2.97 -20.41 20.02
CA GLU A 345 3.49 -21.73 20.44
C GLU A 345 4.40 -22.36 19.38
N LYS A 346 3.94 -22.41 18.13
CA LYS A 346 4.67 -23.00 16.99
C LYS A 346 5.96 -22.25 16.62
N PRO A 347 6.01 -20.90 16.64
CA PRO A 347 7.27 -20.16 16.54
C PRO A 347 8.26 -20.47 17.67
N TRP A 348 7.80 -20.57 18.92
CA TRP A 348 8.69 -20.82 20.05
C TRP A 348 9.36 -22.19 20.02
N GLU A 349 8.63 -23.23 19.59
CA GLU A 349 9.19 -24.56 19.36
C GLU A 349 10.29 -24.52 18.29
N ARG A 350 10.07 -23.81 17.19
CA ARG A 350 11.05 -23.68 16.10
C ARG A 350 12.32 -22.91 16.50
N TYR A 351 12.21 -21.88 17.33
CA TYR A 351 13.37 -21.14 17.81
C TYR A 351 14.27 -22.01 18.71
N ASN A 352 13.65 -22.81 19.59
CA ASN A 352 14.36 -23.64 20.57
C ASN A 352 14.89 -24.96 20.01
N ASP A 353 14.39 -25.40 18.85
CA ASP A 353 14.83 -26.62 18.20
C ASP A 353 16.22 -26.42 17.55
N LYS A 354 17.26 -26.89 18.25
CA LYS A 354 18.66 -26.85 17.79
C LYS A 354 18.91 -27.65 16.51
N SER A 355 17.98 -28.49 16.07
CA SER A 355 18.09 -29.21 14.80
C SER A 355 17.69 -28.34 13.60
N LYS A 356 17.08 -27.16 13.81
CA LYS A 356 16.67 -26.24 12.74
C LYS A 356 17.82 -25.35 12.28
N PRO A 357 17.85 -24.96 10.98
CA PRO A 357 18.81 -23.98 10.48
C PRO A 357 18.68 -22.63 11.20
N ASP A 358 19.80 -21.91 11.32
CA ASP A 358 19.85 -20.61 12.00
C ASP A 358 18.88 -19.59 11.42
N GLN A 359 18.73 -19.57 10.09
CA GLN A 359 17.72 -18.75 9.40
C GLN A 359 16.32 -18.98 9.96
N ILE A 360 15.91 -20.25 10.08
CA ILE A 360 14.57 -20.64 10.56
C ILE A 360 14.40 -20.28 12.03
N ARG A 361 15.45 -20.44 12.84
CA ARG A 361 15.44 -20.10 14.26
C ARG A 361 15.31 -18.58 14.44
N VAL A 362 16.11 -17.77 13.74
CA VAL A 362 16.05 -16.30 13.81
C VAL A 362 14.72 -15.76 13.26
N GLN A 363 14.18 -16.35 12.20
CA GLN A 363 12.84 -15.99 11.70
C GLN A 363 11.74 -16.30 12.74
N ALA A 364 11.84 -17.45 13.41
CA ALA A 364 10.93 -17.82 14.49
C ALA A 364 11.03 -16.88 15.70
N LEU A 365 12.20 -16.26 15.96
CA LEU A 365 12.36 -15.22 16.99
C LEU A 365 11.55 -13.97 16.64
N VAL A 366 11.62 -13.50 15.39
CA VAL A 366 10.85 -12.33 14.91
C VAL A 366 9.33 -12.60 14.95
N GLU A 367 8.92 -13.82 14.64
CA GLU A 367 7.51 -14.24 14.68
C GLU A 367 6.91 -14.28 16.11
N ASN A 368 7.74 -14.32 17.16
CA ASN A 368 7.30 -14.30 18.56
C ASN A 368 7.02 -12.88 19.12
N ARG A 369 7.00 -11.83 18.27
CA ARG A 369 6.93 -10.41 18.65
C ARG A 369 5.83 -9.99 19.65
N TRP A 370 4.75 -10.73 19.82
CA TRP A 370 3.64 -10.37 20.74
C TRP A 370 3.66 -11.07 22.10
N TYR A 371 4.34 -12.22 22.23
CA TYR A 371 4.49 -12.90 23.53
C TYR A 371 5.26 -12.02 24.52
N TRP A 372 6.24 -11.28 24.02
CA TRP A 372 7.14 -10.47 24.84
C TRP A 372 6.68 -9.02 25.09
N THR A 373 5.71 -8.53 24.31
CA THR A 373 5.37 -7.09 24.26
C THR A 373 4.11 -6.72 25.04
N LYS A 374 3.50 -7.64 25.80
CA LYS A 374 2.37 -7.28 26.68
C LYS A 374 2.72 -6.21 27.74
N ARG A 375 4.01 -5.86 27.95
CA ARG A 375 4.45 -4.90 28.97
C ARG A 375 5.70 -4.04 28.70
N ASN A 376 6.41 -4.12 27.56
CA ASN A 376 7.63 -3.30 27.37
C ASN A 376 7.94 -2.95 25.90
N GLU A 377 8.06 -1.64 25.62
CA GLU A 377 8.48 -1.09 24.32
C GLU A 377 9.96 -1.43 24.00
N ASP A 378 10.80 -1.60 25.01
CA ASP A 378 12.22 -1.94 24.84
C ASP A 378 12.49 -3.32 24.21
N VAL A 379 11.49 -4.20 24.15
CA VAL A 379 11.63 -5.52 23.51
C VAL A 379 11.65 -5.42 21.98
N PHE A 380 11.17 -4.32 21.42
CA PHE A 380 11.14 -4.16 19.99
C PHE A 380 12.54 -3.91 19.38
N THR A 381 13.50 -3.34 20.12
CA THR A 381 14.86 -3.08 19.61
C THR A 381 15.59 -4.37 19.22
N GLY A 382 15.47 -5.45 20.00
CA GLY A 382 16.03 -6.75 19.67
C GLY A 382 15.33 -7.43 18.47
N ILE A 383 14.03 -7.18 18.29
CA ILE A 383 13.28 -7.65 17.12
C ILE A 383 13.71 -6.89 15.86
N THR A 384 13.91 -5.57 15.95
CA THR A 384 14.48 -4.77 14.86
C THR A 384 15.86 -5.28 14.49
N ALA A 385 16.72 -5.58 15.47
CA ALA A 385 18.06 -6.13 15.22
C ALA A 385 17.98 -7.49 14.50
N ALA A 386 17.14 -8.42 14.97
CA ALA A 386 16.94 -9.71 14.32
C ALA A 386 16.37 -9.59 12.90
N ARG A 387 15.44 -8.66 12.68
CA ARG A 387 14.90 -8.37 11.34
C ARG A 387 15.97 -7.79 10.42
N THR A 388 16.78 -6.87 10.93
CA THR A 388 17.89 -6.26 10.19
C THR A 388 18.91 -7.31 9.79
N LEU A 389 19.23 -8.23 10.70
CA LEU A 389 20.05 -9.39 10.40
C LEU A 389 19.48 -10.24 9.27
N ILE A 390 18.18 -10.60 9.32
CA ILE A 390 17.52 -11.37 8.25
C ILE A 390 17.64 -10.66 6.91
N GLU A 391 17.26 -9.38 6.86
CA GLU A 391 17.24 -8.60 5.62
C GLU A 391 18.65 -8.40 5.04
N LEU A 392 19.68 -8.18 5.88
CA LEU A 392 21.08 -8.12 5.44
C LEU A 392 21.59 -9.46 4.93
N MET A 393 21.29 -10.57 5.62
CA MET A 393 21.72 -11.91 5.20
C MET A 393 21.10 -12.34 3.87
N ILE A 394 19.84 -11.96 3.62
CA ILE A 394 19.17 -12.18 2.32
C ILE A 394 19.80 -11.27 1.25
N TRP A 395 19.99 -9.98 1.55
CA TRP A 395 20.62 -9.03 0.62
C TRP A 395 22.03 -9.47 0.19
N ARG A 396 22.81 -10.01 1.13
CA ARG A 396 24.14 -10.57 0.88
C ARG A 396 24.12 -11.95 0.21
N GLY A 397 22.94 -12.53 -0.04
CA GLY A 397 22.79 -13.85 -0.65
C GLY A 397 23.25 -15.01 0.24
N ARG A 398 23.37 -14.80 1.56
CA ARG A 398 23.74 -15.82 2.54
C ARG A 398 22.53 -16.64 2.98
N TRP A 399 21.37 -16.00 3.06
CA TRP A 399 20.07 -16.62 3.35
C TRP A 399 19.13 -16.53 2.15
N THR A 400 18.18 -17.44 2.09
CA THR A 400 17.12 -17.44 1.06
C THR A 400 15.97 -16.54 1.48
N ALA A 401 15.34 -15.86 0.51
CA ALA A 401 14.25 -14.91 0.77
C ALA A 401 12.96 -15.59 1.26
#